data_AF-A0AAX6H0D3-F1
#
_entry.id   AF-A0AAX6H0D3-F1
#
_cell.length_a   1.000
_cell.length_b   1.000
_cell.length_c   1.000
_cell.angle_alpha   90.00
_cell.angle_beta   90.00
_cell.angle_gamma   90.00
#
_symmetry.space_group_name_H-M   'P 1'
#
loop_
_entity.id
_entity.type
_entity.pdbx_description
1 polymer ?
#
loop_
_entity_poly.entity_id
_entity_poly.type
_entity_poly.pdbx_seq_one_letter_code
_entity_poly.pdbx_strand_id
1 'polypeptide(L)'
;MEEVLSKDTLDWLLTVPKIVKACSILGRLMDDMASSEFEQQRMHLDSSLQICMREEGITKQEAVAKLNKMVENRWKDINKECLNPLPSRKHLNLVVLNFTRVMEVVYYQHKDSYPSPEG
;
A
#
# COMPACT_ATOMS: atom_id res chain seq x y z
N MET A 1 17.63 17.14 -6.43
CA MET A 1 17.68 16.20 -7.57
C MET A 1 16.66 16.72 -8.58
N GLU A 2 17.08 17.49 -9.57
CA GLU A 2 16.22 17.86 -10.70
C GLU A 2 16.52 16.88 -11.83
N GLU A 3 15.79 15.78 -11.82
CA GLU A 3 15.63 14.97 -13.03
C GLU A 3 14.28 15.35 -13.61
N VAL A 4 14.30 16.00 -14.77
CA VAL A 4 13.06 16.39 -15.45
C VAL A 4 12.38 15.10 -15.92
N LEU A 5 11.22 14.81 -15.31
CA LEU A 5 10.34 13.72 -15.74
C LEU A 5 9.99 13.91 -17.21
N SER A 6 10.40 12.98 -18.07
CA SER A 6 10.01 13.02 -19.48
C SER A 6 8.50 12.78 -19.60
N LYS A 7 7.91 13.32 -20.68
CA LYS A 7 6.50 13.07 -20.98
C LYS A 7 6.19 11.57 -21.07
N ASP A 8 7.06 10.79 -21.71
CA ASP A 8 6.88 9.35 -21.84
C ASP A 8 6.85 8.63 -20.48
N THR A 9 7.68 9.06 -19.53
CA THR A 9 7.68 8.50 -18.18
C THR A 9 6.42 8.90 -17.41
N LEU A 10 5.94 10.13 -17.58
CA LEU A 10 4.67 10.57 -16.99
C LEU A 10 3.48 9.81 -17.59
N ASP A 11 3.41 9.70 -18.91
CA ASP A 11 2.35 8.98 -19.62
C ASP A 11 2.33 7.50 -19.18
N TRP A 12 3.51 6.88 -19.04
CA TRP A 12 3.64 5.54 -18.48
C TRP A 12 3.13 5.46 -17.03
N LEU A 13 3.49 6.41 -16.17
CA LEU A 13 3.04 6.45 -14.77
C LEU A 13 1.51 6.54 -14.69
N LEU A 14 0.90 7.36 -15.54
CA LEU A 14 -0.55 7.57 -15.61
C LEU A 14 -1.32 6.34 -16.10
N THR A 15 -0.66 5.38 -16.76
CA THR A 15 -1.27 4.06 -17.03
C THR A 15 -1.45 3.20 -15.78
N VAL A 16 -1.00 3.67 -14.61
CA VAL A 16 -1.00 2.95 -13.33
C VAL A 16 -0.29 1.59 -13.48
N PRO A 17 1.01 1.61 -13.77
CA PRO A 17 1.78 0.40 -14.04
C PRO A 17 1.79 -0.51 -12.81
N LYS A 18 2.14 -1.78 -13.04
CA LYS A 18 2.03 -2.83 -12.03
C LYS A 18 2.69 -2.48 -10.69
N ILE A 19 3.85 -1.83 -10.69
CA ILE A 19 4.55 -1.39 -9.47
C ILE A 19 3.75 -0.35 -8.68
N VAL A 20 3.12 0.60 -9.36
CA VAL A 20 2.29 1.65 -8.75
C VAL A 20 1.01 1.03 -8.20
N LYS A 21 0.33 0.20 -8.99
CA LYS A 21 -0.86 -0.53 -8.54
C LYS A 21 -0.56 -1.39 -7.31
N ALA A 22 0.59 -2.08 -7.31
CA ALA A 22 1.00 -2.90 -6.18
C ALA A 22 1.27 -2.07 -4.92
N CYS A 23 1.97 -0.95 -5.07
CA CYS A 23 2.20 0.01 -4.00
C CYS A 23 0.88 0.57 -3.42
N SER A 24 -0.05 1.00 -4.27
CA SER A 24 -1.35 1.54 -3.81
C SER A 24 -2.19 0.52 -3.06
N ILE A 25 -2.26 -0.73 -3.54
CA ILE A 25 -2.99 -1.80 -2.86
C ILE A 25 -2.34 -2.09 -1.51
N LEU A 26 -1.01 -2.20 -1.48
CA LEU A 26 -0.26 -2.48 -0.26
C LEU A 26 -0.50 -1.37 0.77
N GLY A 27 -0.37 -0.10 0.37
CA GLY A 27 -0.64 1.05 1.24
C GLY A 27 -2.04 1.04 1.83
N ARG A 28 -3.08 0.82 1.00
CA ARG A 28 -4.47 0.73 1.45
C ARG A 28 -4.70 -0.41 2.45
N LEU A 29 -4.16 -1.60 2.18
CA LEU A 29 -4.35 -2.74 3.08
C LEU A 29 -3.67 -2.51 4.44
N MET A 30 -2.47 -1.93 4.46
CA MET A 30 -1.76 -1.65 5.70
C MET A 30 -2.46 -0.56 6.52
N ASP A 31 -2.92 0.51 5.86
CA ASP A 31 -3.71 1.58 6.45
C ASP A 31 -4.99 1.03 7.10
N ASP A 32 -5.81 0.30 6.34
CA ASP A 32 -7.08 -0.27 6.81
C ASP A 32 -6.92 -1.26 7.98
N MET A 33 -5.79 -2.00 8.03
CA MET A 33 -5.48 -2.86 9.17
C MET A 33 -5.04 -2.05 10.40
N ALA A 34 -4.25 -1.00 10.18
CA ALA A 34 -3.66 -0.19 11.22
C ALA A 34 -4.64 0.78 11.90
N SER A 35 -5.61 1.31 11.14
CA SER A 35 -6.64 2.22 11.64
C SER A 35 -7.93 1.49 12.05
N SER A 36 -7.98 0.15 11.95
CA SER A 36 -9.23 -0.63 12.07
C SER A 36 -10.06 -0.36 13.34
N GLU A 37 -9.43 -0.07 14.47
CA GLU A 37 -10.12 0.24 15.74
C GLU A 37 -10.65 1.68 15.78
N PHE A 38 -9.93 2.61 15.17
CA PHE A 38 -10.30 4.01 15.06
C PHE A 38 -11.42 4.23 14.03
N GLU A 39 -11.34 3.56 12.88
CA GLU A 39 -12.35 3.63 11.82
C GLU A 39 -13.71 3.10 12.29
N GLN A 40 -13.71 2.07 13.14
CA GLN A 40 -14.93 1.54 13.77
C GLN A 40 -15.63 2.57 14.67
N GLN A 41 -14.87 3.42 15.35
CA GLN A 41 -15.41 4.45 16.24
C GLN A 41 -15.99 5.64 15.47
N ARG A 42 -15.48 5.92 14.27
CA ARG A 42 -15.87 7.08 13.46
C ARG A 42 -17.05 6.84 12.51
N MET A 43 -17.63 5.62 12.46
CA MET A 43 -18.69 5.23 11.52
C MET A 43 -18.35 5.53 10.05
N HIS A 44 -17.06 5.39 9.68
CA HIS A 44 -16.64 5.49 8.29
C HIS A 44 -17.08 4.25 7.49
N LEU A 45 -16.94 4.33 6.15
CA LEU A 45 -17.15 3.19 5.25
C LEU A 45 -16.32 1.98 5.71
N ASP A 46 -16.83 0.77 5.49
CA ASP A 46 -16.13 -0.43 5.94
C ASP A 46 -14.73 -0.53 5.32
N SER A 47 -13.73 -0.75 6.18
CA SER A 47 -12.36 -1.00 5.75
C SER A 47 -12.23 -2.35 5.05
N SER A 48 -11.15 -2.56 4.29
CA SER A 48 -10.87 -3.85 3.64
C SER A 48 -10.86 -5.02 4.62
N LEU A 49 -10.45 -4.78 5.88
CA LEU A 49 -10.49 -5.76 6.95
C LEU A 49 -11.93 -6.14 7.32
N GLN A 50 -12.81 -5.15 7.51
CA GLN A 50 -14.21 -5.37 7.86
C GLN A 50 -14.98 -6.05 6.73
N ILE A 51 -14.73 -5.63 5.48
CA ILE A 51 -15.30 -6.26 4.28
C ILE A 51 -14.88 -7.73 4.23
N CYS A 52 -13.59 -8.04 4.39
CA CYS A 52 -13.08 -9.42 4.37
C CYS A 52 -13.71 -10.29 5.47
N MET A 53 -13.80 -9.77 6.70
CA MET A 53 -14.48 -10.48 7.79
C MET A 53 -15.94 -10.78 7.48
N ARG A 54 -16.68 -9.79 6.94
CA ARG A 54 -18.11 -9.93 6.63
C ARG A 54 -18.35 -10.88 5.45
N GLU A 55 -17.63 -10.71 4.36
CA GLU A 55 -17.85 -11.49 3.13
C GLU A 55 -17.47 -12.96 3.30
N GLU A 56 -16.49 -13.25 4.16
CA GLU A 56 -16.00 -14.61 4.38
C GLU A 56 -16.50 -15.24 5.68
N GLY A 57 -17.12 -14.46 6.57
CA GLY A 57 -17.59 -14.93 7.88
C GLY A 57 -16.46 -15.36 8.81
N ILE A 58 -15.28 -14.75 8.68
CA ILE A 58 -14.05 -15.11 9.40
C ILE A 58 -13.74 -14.14 10.55
N THR A 59 -12.86 -14.58 11.45
CA THR A 59 -12.38 -13.75 12.57
C THR A 59 -11.48 -12.61 12.10
N LYS A 60 -11.29 -11.57 12.94
CA LYS A 60 -10.34 -10.46 12.68
C LYS A 60 -8.93 -10.99 12.42
N GLN A 61 -8.49 -11.98 13.19
CA GLN A 61 -7.16 -12.58 13.07
C GLN A 61 -6.97 -13.29 11.73
N GLU A 62 -7.97 -14.05 11.27
CA GLU A 62 -7.94 -14.72 9.96
C GLU A 62 -7.96 -13.73 8.81
N ALA A 63 -8.76 -12.67 8.91
CA ALA A 63 -8.80 -11.60 7.92
C ALA A 63 -7.46 -10.85 7.86
N VAL A 64 -6.86 -10.48 8.99
CA VAL A 64 -5.50 -9.88 9.05
C VAL A 64 -4.47 -10.81 8.39
N ALA A 65 -4.47 -12.10 8.70
CA ALA A 65 -3.56 -13.06 8.08
C ALA A 65 -3.73 -13.13 6.55
N LYS A 66 -4.97 -13.08 6.06
CA LYS A 66 -5.28 -13.07 4.63
C LYS A 66 -4.81 -11.80 3.94
N LEU A 67 -5.09 -10.63 4.53
CA LEU A 67 -4.64 -9.35 4.00
C LEU A 67 -3.11 -9.22 4.02
N ASN A 68 -2.44 -9.72 5.07
CA ASN A 68 -0.97 -9.78 5.11
C ASN A 68 -0.41 -10.65 3.98
N LYS A 69 -1.02 -11.79 3.67
CA LYS A 69 -0.64 -12.60 2.51
C LYS A 69 -0.81 -11.86 1.18
N MET A 70 -1.83 -11.00 1.08
CA MET A 70 -2.00 -10.11 -0.09
C MET A 70 -0.88 -9.06 -0.16
N VAL A 71 -0.53 -8.44 0.96
CA VAL A 71 0.60 -7.49 1.09
C VAL A 71 1.91 -8.16 0.65
N GLU A 72 2.24 -9.34 1.15
CA GLU A 72 3.43 -10.11 0.75
C GLU A 72 3.49 -10.36 -0.76
N ASN A 73 2.34 -10.68 -1.37
CA ASN A 73 2.26 -10.90 -2.81
C ASN A 73 2.50 -9.60 -3.60
N ARG A 74 2.03 -8.44 -3.11
CA ARG A 74 2.30 -7.14 -3.73
C ARG A 74 3.76 -6.71 -3.57
N TRP A 75 4.39 -7.04 -2.45
CA TRP A 75 5.84 -6.90 -2.27
C TRP A 75 6.62 -7.68 -3.35
N LYS A 76 6.23 -8.92 -3.66
CA LYS A 76 6.83 -9.70 -4.75
C LYS A 76 6.65 -9.04 -6.10
N ASP A 77 5.51 -8.41 -6.36
CA ASP A 77 5.27 -7.66 -7.59
C ASP A 77 6.20 -6.44 -7.70
N ILE A 78 6.34 -5.64 -6.63
CA ILE A 78 7.26 -4.50 -6.58
C ILE A 78 8.70 -4.94 -6.78
N ASN A 79 9.13 -5.99 -6.08
CA ASN A 79 10.50 -6.51 -6.18
C ASN A 79 10.82 -6.96 -7.61
N LYS A 80 9.89 -7.62 -8.31
CA LYS A 80 10.07 -8.03 -9.71
C LYS A 80 10.31 -6.84 -10.64
N GLU A 81 9.54 -5.77 -10.47
CA GLU A 81 9.67 -4.55 -11.27
C GLU A 81 10.99 -3.79 -10.97
N CYS A 82 11.55 -3.97 -9.78
CA CYS A 82 12.82 -3.37 -9.35
C CYS A 82 14.07 -4.18 -9.72
N LEU A 83 13.95 -5.49 -10.03
CA LEU A 83 15.10 -6.34 -10.34
C LEU A 83 15.78 -5.97 -11.67
N ASN A 84 15.01 -5.64 -12.70
CA ASN A 84 15.51 -5.29 -14.03
C ASN A 84 14.73 -4.11 -14.64
N PRO A 85 14.83 -2.90 -14.07
CA PRO A 85 14.08 -1.76 -14.57
C PRO A 85 14.63 -1.30 -15.91
N LEU A 86 13.75 -0.81 -16.80
CA LEU A 86 14.21 0.01 -17.93
C LEU A 86 14.97 1.23 -17.41
N PRO A 87 16.05 1.68 -18.06
CA PRO A 87 16.84 2.83 -17.60
C PRO A 87 15.99 4.07 -17.28
N SER A 88 15.02 4.38 -18.13
CA SER A 88 14.09 5.52 -17.95
C SER A 88 13.12 5.39 -16.77
N ARG A 89 12.98 4.19 -16.19
CA ARG A 89 12.05 3.88 -15.09
C ARG A 89 12.76 3.63 -13.77
N LYS A 90 14.10 3.54 -13.77
CA LYS A 90 14.89 3.18 -12.59
C LYS A 90 14.64 4.12 -11.41
N HIS A 91 14.68 5.43 -11.65
CA HIS A 91 14.44 6.42 -10.60
C HIS A 91 13.00 6.38 -10.07
N LEU A 92 12.03 6.27 -10.96
CA LEU A 92 10.62 6.18 -10.56
C LEU A 92 10.32 4.90 -9.77
N ASN A 93 10.88 3.76 -10.17
CA ASN A 93 10.75 2.51 -9.42
C ASN A 93 11.36 2.63 -8.02
N LEU A 94 12.49 3.33 -7.87
CA LEU A 94 13.09 3.60 -6.56
C LEU A 94 12.20 4.50 -5.69
N VAL A 95 11.56 5.51 -6.28
CA VAL A 95 10.60 6.37 -5.56
C VAL A 95 9.43 5.54 -5.04
N VAL A 96 8.80 4.72 -5.90
CA VAL A 96 7.68 3.86 -5.51
C VAL A 96 8.10 2.83 -4.46
N LEU A 97 9.27 2.22 -4.61
CA LEU A 97 9.84 1.29 -3.63
C LEU A 97 10.03 1.96 -2.26
N ASN A 98 10.66 3.12 -2.23
CA ASN A 98 10.93 3.82 -0.97
C ASN A 98 9.63 4.33 -0.32
N PHE A 99 8.67 4.79 -1.11
CA PHE A 99 7.34 5.15 -0.61
C PHE A 99 6.64 3.95 0.04
N THR A 100 6.70 2.78 -0.60
CA THR A 100 6.17 1.52 -0.04
C THR A 100 6.82 1.18 1.30
N ARG A 101 8.14 1.33 1.43
CA ARG A 101 8.87 1.10 2.70
C ARG A 101 8.45 2.09 3.79
N VAL A 102 8.24 3.35 3.44
CA VAL A 102 7.76 4.35 4.40
C VAL A 102 6.38 3.96 4.92
N MET A 103 5.46 3.54 4.05
CA MET A 103 4.14 3.07 4.48
C MET A 103 4.24 1.88 5.44
N GLU A 104 5.13 0.92 5.18
CA GLU A 104 5.35 -0.24 6.05
C GLU A 104 5.85 0.17 7.44
N VAL A 105 6.72 1.19 7.51
CA VAL A 105 7.18 1.74 8.79
C VAL A 105 6.05 2.49 9.51
N VAL A 106 5.27 3.30 8.80
CA VAL A 106 4.16 4.09 9.37
C VAL A 106 3.09 3.19 9.96
N TYR A 107 2.76 2.09 9.28
CA TYR A 107 1.71 1.15 9.68
C TYR A 107 2.26 -0.11 10.38
N TYR A 108 3.51 -0.06 10.83
CA TYR A 108 4.18 -1.18 11.48
C TYR A 108 3.37 -1.67 12.70
N GLN A 109 3.28 -3.00 12.87
CA GLN A 109 2.45 -3.65 13.89
C GLN A 109 0.94 -3.35 13.81
N HIS A 110 0.42 -2.90 12.66
CA HIS A 110 -0.98 -2.50 12.51
C HIS A 110 -1.34 -1.38 13.48
N LYS A 111 -0.45 -0.40 13.63
CA LYS A 111 -0.70 0.84 14.39
C LYS A 111 -0.61 2.01 13.44
N ASP A 112 -1.64 2.84 13.41
CA ASP A 112 -1.56 4.10 12.70
C ASP A 112 -0.68 5.06 13.49
N SER A 113 0.44 5.48 12.89
CA SER A 113 1.38 6.42 13.49
C SER A 113 1.10 7.87 13.06
N TYR A 114 0.07 8.12 12.25
CA TYR A 114 -0.33 9.47 11.88
C TYR A 114 -1.10 10.12 13.05
N PRO A 115 -0.72 11.34 13.48
CA PRO A 115 -1.43 12.00 14.56
C PRO A 115 -2.86 12.33 14.15
N SER A 116 -3.83 11.87 14.94
CA SER A 116 -5.22 12.31 14.82
C SER A 116 -5.29 13.83 15.03
N PRO A 117 -6.19 14.56 14.34
CA PRO A 117 -6.35 16.01 14.48
C PRO A 117 -6.77 16.50 15.88
N GLU A 118 -6.91 15.59 16.85
CA GLU A 118 -7.23 15.84 18.25
C GLU A 118 -5.98 15.93 19.16
N GLY A 119 -4.77 15.79 18.58
CA GLY A 119 -3.48 15.86 19.27
C GLY A 119 -2.72 17.16 19.09
#